data_AF-A0A133UBM3-F1
#
_entry.id   AF-A0A133UBM3-F1
#
_cell.length_a   1.000
_cell.length_b   1.000
_cell.length_c   1.000
_cell.angle_alpha   90.00
_cell.angle_beta   90.00
_cell.angle_gamma   90.00
#
_symmetry.space_group_name_H-M   'P 1'
#
loop_
_entity.id
_entity.type
_entity.pdbx_description
1 polymer ?
#
loop_
_entity_poly.entity_id
_entity_poly.type
_entity_poly.pdbx_seq_one_letter_code
_entity_poly.pdbx_strand_id
1 'polypeptide(L)'
;KARESDWASVGYYDVAFWQELSNFACRNPEGTPSEMFWHEGSYFTVVGNPEKWWMQEKWLRKALNYAVDVENIMSACYEGMAAPDPPTYLHPDNPNYDELVNKQVVQETWSLLETGYNGHQYIKNSDEKAIEILQEHCEGSVEEGWTYEGKELGGWTIQAVNGWGDVMSLVKSVAKDWREIGIPCEPEFPDYGGWTTNWDTMNFDWMQLWGICPLVGSTVASGYDRTFIGPHTNIWVGNGFYKYEVYFTEDYEAWPNTASEVEQLVLDLYGMEAMTDEYVSTVKELQSIIVPQVPCVFTVSKSTPEGQLLDRWVNYPTVADPYEHRQNLCAPHFYLKHTYPRDISTVGFSLSSKTVEPGDSVTAEVSLMNSADVDLNYAVYVRNGAPKAGPGPEVLAHKGVSVPGGETVTVELELTAPDTEGDYTLTVGDWRIDKYDPGDPKTKVLEVTTEVPVSPIENIPENIGPKLDMAISTAQQALTSAQDAKASADSAVDAAEAAESAANDAKAAADDATAAAEEAGGASTTMVVASMIITIIVVLIGVYAITSKQG
;
A
#
# COMPACT_ATOMS: atom_id res chain seq x y z
N LYS A 1 6.98 -29.79 19.76
CA LYS A 1 6.00 -28.78 20.23
C LYS A 1 6.00 -27.68 19.20
N ALA A 2 5.08 -27.73 18.23
CA ALA A 2 4.93 -26.70 17.21
C ALA A 2 4.47 -25.41 17.90
N ARG A 3 5.22 -24.33 17.75
CA ARG A 3 4.79 -22.99 18.15
C ARG A 3 3.86 -22.51 17.03
N GLU A 4 2.60 -22.28 17.36
CA GLU A 4 1.73 -21.39 16.60
C GLU A 4 2.35 -20.00 16.72
N SER A 5 3.21 -19.64 15.77
CA SER A 5 3.62 -18.24 15.58
C SER A 5 2.45 -17.53 14.92
N ASP A 6 1.83 -16.62 15.66
CA ASP A 6 0.83 -15.71 15.14
C ASP A 6 1.47 -14.81 14.07
N TRP A 7 1.30 -15.18 12.80
CA TRP A 7 1.81 -14.45 11.65
C TRP A 7 1.26 -13.01 11.58
N ALA A 8 0.19 -12.69 12.33
CA ALA A 8 -0.33 -11.32 12.44
C ALA A 8 0.57 -10.38 13.27
N SER A 9 1.57 -10.89 13.99
CA SER A 9 2.53 -10.06 14.75
C SER A 9 3.82 -9.70 13.99
N VAL A 10 4.01 -10.25 12.78
CA VAL A 10 5.26 -10.13 12.02
C VAL A 10 5.17 -9.08 10.90
N GLY A 11 3.96 -8.60 10.59
CA GLY A 11 3.74 -7.46 9.70
C GLY A 11 3.75 -6.16 10.49
N TYR A 12 4.46 -5.13 10.01
CA TYR A 12 4.39 -3.78 10.56
C TYR A 12 2.98 -3.20 10.30
N TYR A 13 2.08 -3.33 11.27
CA TYR A 13 0.74 -2.72 11.28
C TYR A 13 0.74 -1.32 11.89
N ASP A 14 1.82 -0.55 11.70
CA ASP A 14 1.86 0.82 12.20
C ASP A 14 1.22 1.78 11.20
N VAL A 15 0.11 2.40 11.59
CA VAL A 15 -0.61 3.39 10.77
C VAL A 15 0.27 4.63 10.50
N ALA A 16 1.20 4.97 11.40
CA ALA A 16 2.14 6.08 11.20
C ALA A 16 3.14 5.77 10.07
N PHE A 17 3.61 4.52 9.98
CA PHE A 17 4.47 4.04 8.90
C PHE A 17 3.81 4.19 7.52
N TRP A 18 2.51 3.87 7.42
CA TRP A 18 1.76 3.98 6.16
C TRP A 18 1.49 5.43 5.74
N GLN A 19 1.37 6.36 6.69
CA GLN A 19 1.19 7.77 6.39
C GLN A 19 2.45 8.41 5.81
N GLU A 20 3.64 8.04 6.27
CA GLU A 20 4.91 8.59 5.76
C GLU A 20 5.24 8.10 4.33
N LEU A 21 4.96 6.83 4.03
CA LEU A 21 5.18 6.21 2.71
C LEU A 21 4.24 6.70 1.61
N SER A 22 3.06 7.18 1.99
CA SER A 22 2.00 7.59 1.07
C SER A 22 2.46 8.66 0.06
N ASN A 23 3.39 9.54 0.45
CA ASN A 23 3.96 10.59 -0.40
C ASN A 23 4.72 10.09 -1.64
N PHE A 24 5.21 8.85 -1.61
CA PHE A 24 5.92 8.22 -2.72
C PHE A 24 5.05 7.19 -3.43
N ALA A 25 4.22 6.47 -2.66
CA ALA A 25 3.52 5.28 -3.11
C ALA A 25 2.23 5.54 -3.93
N CYS A 26 1.64 6.73 -3.77
CA CYS A 26 0.29 7.02 -4.25
C CYS A 26 0.28 8.32 -5.07
N ARG A 27 0.88 8.33 -6.27
CA ARG A 27 0.75 9.51 -7.15
C ARG A 27 -0.69 9.72 -7.63
N ASN A 28 -0.96 10.99 -7.92
CA ASN A 28 -2.25 11.59 -8.24
C ASN A 28 -3.03 10.83 -9.34
N PRO A 29 -4.21 10.25 -9.07
CA PRO A 29 -5.03 9.56 -10.06
C PRO A 29 -5.66 10.50 -11.12
N GLU A 30 -5.44 11.82 -11.04
CA GLU A 30 -5.74 12.78 -12.12
C GLU A 30 -4.68 12.80 -13.25
N GLY A 31 -3.60 12.01 -13.13
CA GLY A 31 -2.67 11.75 -14.23
C GLY A 31 -3.25 10.79 -15.28
N THR A 32 -2.79 10.88 -16.54
CA THR A 32 -3.05 9.84 -17.56
C THR A 32 -2.59 8.46 -17.07
N PRO A 33 -3.27 7.39 -17.48
CA PRO A 33 -4.27 6.70 -16.68
C PRO A 33 -3.77 6.28 -15.28
N SER A 34 -4.42 6.75 -14.21
CA SER A 34 -4.59 6.12 -12.88
C SER A 34 -3.62 5.00 -12.45
N GLU A 35 -2.33 5.33 -12.34
CA GLU A 35 -1.28 4.43 -11.83
C GLU A 35 -0.93 4.84 -10.38
N MET A 36 -1.24 3.96 -9.43
CA MET A 36 -0.53 3.98 -8.14
C MET A 36 0.87 3.45 -8.39
N PHE A 37 1.86 3.96 -7.67
CA PHE A 37 3.24 3.53 -7.84
C PHE A 37 3.78 3.04 -6.52
N TRP A 38 3.76 1.73 -6.29
CA TRP A 38 4.35 1.20 -5.07
C TRP A 38 5.85 1.12 -5.25
N HIS A 39 6.64 1.73 -4.37
CA HIS A 39 8.05 1.38 -4.30
C HIS A 39 8.15 -0.11 -4.01
N GLU A 40 8.72 -0.87 -4.93
CA GLU A 40 8.89 -2.30 -4.76
C GLU A 40 9.90 -2.47 -3.64
N GLY A 41 9.49 -3.12 -2.55
CA GLY A 41 10.30 -3.27 -1.35
C GLY A 41 11.50 -4.20 -1.51
N SER A 42 12.11 -4.26 -2.70
CA SER A 42 13.13 -5.23 -3.10
C SER A 42 14.16 -4.62 -4.03
N TYR A 43 15.41 -5.07 -3.91
CA TYR A 43 16.48 -4.67 -4.81
C TYR A 43 16.43 -5.39 -6.14
N PHE A 44 16.74 -4.65 -7.20
CA PHE A 44 17.20 -5.23 -8.45
C PHE A 44 18.72 -5.19 -8.42
N THR A 45 19.35 -6.34 -8.55
CA THR A 45 20.81 -6.41 -8.65
C THR A 45 21.19 -7.26 -9.84
N VAL A 46 22.45 -7.11 -10.27
CA VAL A 46 23.06 -8.02 -11.23
C VAL A 46 24.05 -8.89 -10.47
N VAL A 47 23.85 -10.20 -10.50
CA VAL A 47 24.70 -11.17 -9.82
C VAL A 47 25.53 -11.94 -10.85
N GLY A 48 26.80 -12.14 -10.54
CA GLY A 48 27.67 -12.95 -11.39
C GLY A 48 27.64 -14.40 -10.97
N ASN A 49 27.92 -15.29 -11.91
CA ASN A 49 28.03 -16.72 -11.63
C ASN A 49 29.28 -16.98 -10.77
N PRO A 50 29.13 -17.40 -9.51
CA PRO A 50 30.24 -17.56 -8.57
C PRO A 50 31.24 -18.65 -8.99
N GLU A 51 30.88 -19.57 -9.90
CA GLU A 51 31.80 -20.59 -10.46
C GLU A 51 32.76 -20.01 -11.50
N LYS A 52 32.53 -18.77 -11.96
CA LYS A 52 33.43 -18.10 -12.90
C LYS A 52 34.62 -17.52 -12.14
N TRP A 53 35.82 -17.75 -12.67
CA TRP A 53 37.06 -17.31 -12.01
C TRP A 53 37.09 -15.80 -11.72
N TRP A 54 36.54 -14.97 -12.60
CA TRP A 54 36.53 -13.52 -12.44
C TRP A 54 35.57 -13.07 -11.33
N MET A 55 34.57 -13.89 -10.97
CA MET A 55 33.69 -13.57 -9.85
C MET A 55 34.40 -13.65 -8.51
N GLN A 56 35.59 -14.24 -8.44
CA GLN A 56 36.38 -14.34 -7.22
C GLN A 56 37.06 -13.00 -6.90
N GLU A 57 37.27 -12.16 -7.91
CA GLU A 57 38.00 -10.90 -7.80
C GLU A 57 37.17 -9.74 -7.23
N LYS A 58 37.40 -9.41 -5.95
CA LYS A 58 36.67 -8.33 -5.26
C LYS A 58 36.85 -6.96 -5.90
N TRP A 59 38.06 -6.66 -6.36
CA TRP A 59 38.34 -5.39 -7.02
C TRP A 59 37.52 -5.25 -8.31
N LEU A 60 37.33 -6.34 -9.07
CA LEU A 60 36.52 -6.33 -10.29
C LEU A 60 35.06 -6.02 -9.97
N ARG A 61 34.47 -6.72 -8.99
CA ARG A 61 33.08 -6.44 -8.57
C ARG A 61 32.89 -5.00 -8.09
N LYS A 62 33.90 -4.42 -7.43
CA LYS A 62 33.89 -2.99 -7.07
C LYS A 62 33.96 -2.08 -8.29
N ALA A 63 34.86 -2.35 -9.24
CA ALA A 63 34.97 -1.58 -10.48
C ALA A 63 33.63 -1.58 -11.25
N LEU A 64 32.99 -2.75 -11.37
CA LEU A 64 31.70 -2.89 -12.03
C LEU A 64 30.56 -2.16 -11.32
N ASN A 65 30.57 -2.09 -9.99
CA ASN A 65 29.61 -1.26 -9.24
C ASN A 65 29.82 0.23 -9.49
N TYR A 66 31.05 0.72 -9.50
CA TYR A 66 31.32 2.15 -9.80
C TYR A 66 30.97 2.52 -11.23
N ALA A 67 31.03 1.59 -12.17
CA ALA A 67 30.68 1.85 -13.56
C ALA A 67 29.16 2.02 -13.78
N VAL A 68 28.29 1.51 -12.92
CA VAL A 68 26.83 1.58 -13.15
C VAL A 68 26.32 3.01 -12.96
N ASP A 69 25.67 3.57 -13.98
CA ASP A 69 24.98 4.86 -13.89
C ASP A 69 23.53 4.66 -13.41
N VAL A 70 23.37 4.58 -12.09
CA VAL A 70 22.05 4.38 -11.47
C VAL A 70 21.09 5.52 -11.76
N GLU A 71 21.56 6.76 -11.92
CA GLU A 71 20.70 7.90 -12.24
C GLU A 71 20.12 7.78 -13.66
N ASN A 72 20.97 7.40 -14.62
CA ASN A 72 20.52 7.12 -15.97
C ASN A 72 19.58 5.90 -16.01
N ILE A 73 19.82 4.85 -15.23
CA ILE A 73 18.88 3.71 -15.12
C ILE A 73 17.52 4.20 -14.61
N MET A 74 17.48 4.95 -13.50
CA MET A 74 16.22 5.47 -12.95
C MET A 74 15.47 6.31 -13.97
N SER A 75 16.16 7.24 -14.65
CA SER A 75 15.54 8.15 -15.61
C SER A 75 15.09 7.44 -16.90
N ALA A 76 15.96 6.62 -17.49
CA ALA A 76 15.73 6.03 -18.81
C ALA A 76 14.93 4.72 -18.78
N CYS A 77 15.01 3.94 -17.70
CA CYS A 77 14.36 2.63 -17.60
C CYS A 77 13.06 2.69 -16.79
N TYR A 78 12.95 3.63 -15.84
CA TYR A 78 11.84 3.72 -14.90
C TYR A 78 11.19 5.10 -14.85
N GLU A 79 11.54 6.04 -15.74
CA GLU A 79 10.96 7.40 -15.80
C GLU A 79 11.05 8.17 -14.46
N GLY A 80 12.09 7.88 -13.67
CA GLY A 80 12.29 8.43 -12.33
C GLY A 80 11.47 7.74 -11.22
N MET A 81 10.82 6.62 -11.52
CA MET A 81 9.97 5.84 -10.60
C MET A 81 10.76 4.69 -9.96
N ALA A 82 12.01 4.92 -9.62
CA ALA A 82 12.89 3.99 -8.96
C ALA A 82 13.80 4.74 -7.98
N ALA A 83 14.37 4.05 -7.00
CA ALA A 83 15.37 4.58 -6.08
C ALA A 83 16.69 3.81 -6.25
N PRO A 84 17.85 4.46 -6.01
CA PRO A 84 19.12 3.76 -6.06
C PRO A 84 19.26 2.82 -4.86
N ASP A 85 19.71 1.58 -5.06
CA ASP A 85 19.83 0.63 -3.96
C ASP A 85 21.05 0.96 -3.07
N PRO A 86 20.88 1.05 -1.73
CA PRO A 86 22.02 1.22 -0.85
C PRO A 86 22.81 -0.10 -0.72
N PRO A 87 24.16 -0.04 -0.64
CA PRO A 87 25.01 -1.22 -0.59
C PRO A 87 25.07 -1.84 0.83
N THR A 88 23.91 -1.96 1.48
CA THR A 88 23.71 -2.38 2.87
C THR A 88 22.94 -3.68 2.98
N TYR A 89 22.29 -4.11 1.88
CA TYR A 89 21.31 -5.20 1.87
C TYR A 89 20.10 -4.97 2.80
N LEU A 90 19.85 -3.72 3.20
CA LEU A 90 18.67 -3.29 3.98
C LEU A 90 17.88 -2.29 3.17
N HIS A 91 16.63 -2.60 2.84
CA HIS A 91 15.81 -1.70 2.03
C HIS A 91 15.66 -0.31 2.69
N PRO A 92 15.79 0.80 1.94
CA PRO A 92 15.75 2.15 2.50
C PRO A 92 14.38 2.54 3.10
N ASP A 93 13.30 1.85 2.70
CA ASP A 93 11.96 2.03 3.29
C ASP A 93 11.76 1.27 4.61
N ASN A 94 12.81 0.63 5.15
CA ASN A 94 12.70 0.08 6.50
C ASN A 94 12.50 1.25 7.49
N PRO A 95 11.47 1.22 8.36
CA PRO A 95 11.18 2.33 9.27
C PRO A 95 12.32 2.63 10.26
N ASN A 96 13.20 1.66 10.50
CA ASN A 96 14.36 1.80 11.39
C ASN A 96 15.69 1.76 10.61
N TYR A 97 15.66 2.13 9.32
CA TYR A 97 16.83 2.02 8.44
C TYR A 97 18.05 2.74 9.01
N ASP A 98 17.87 3.97 9.49
CA ASP A 98 18.95 4.82 9.99
C ASP A 98 19.62 4.26 11.25
N GLU A 99 18.83 3.65 12.14
CA GLU A 99 19.34 3.00 13.36
C GLU A 99 20.08 1.70 13.03
N LEU A 100 19.61 0.94 12.05
CA LEU A 100 20.11 -0.39 11.69
C LEU A 100 21.33 -0.36 10.78
N VAL A 101 21.48 0.65 9.93
CA VAL A 101 22.56 0.71 8.95
C VAL A 101 23.93 0.94 9.59
N ASN A 102 24.93 0.15 9.18
CA ASN A 102 26.32 0.35 9.56
C ASN A 102 27.00 1.34 8.59
N LYS A 103 26.72 2.64 8.76
CA LYS A 103 27.26 3.70 7.86
C LYS A 103 28.79 3.69 7.78
N GLN A 104 29.46 3.34 8.87
CA GLN A 104 30.93 3.28 8.91
C GLN A 104 31.47 2.23 7.93
N VAL A 105 30.96 0.99 8.00
CA VAL A 105 31.40 -0.09 7.10
C VAL A 105 31.11 0.24 5.63
N VAL A 106 29.98 0.88 5.35
CA VAL A 106 29.63 1.33 3.99
C VAL A 106 30.66 2.35 3.49
N GLN A 107 31.00 3.36 4.30
CA GLN A 107 31.98 4.40 3.96
C GLN A 107 33.42 3.89 3.87
N GLU A 108 33.78 2.88 4.66
CA GLU A 108 35.08 2.21 4.57
C GLU A 108 35.17 1.31 3.32
N THR A 109 34.03 0.74 2.88
CA THR A 109 33.99 -0.12 1.70
C THR A 109 33.95 0.69 0.40
N TRP A 110 33.23 1.81 0.39
CA TRP A 110 32.96 2.63 -0.81
C TRP A 110 33.45 4.06 -0.60
N SER A 111 34.43 4.47 -1.42
CA SER A 111 35.05 5.80 -1.35
C SER A 111 34.21 6.89 -2.00
N LEU A 112 33.32 6.53 -2.93
CA LEU A 112 32.42 7.46 -3.61
C LEU A 112 30.97 7.05 -3.34
N LEU A 113 30.34 7.80 -2.45
CA LEU A 113 28.95 7.63 -2.07
C LEU A 113 28.19 8.93 -2.32
N GLU A 114 26.93 8.80 -2.69
CA GLU A 114 25.98 9.92 -2.74
C GLU A 114 24.78 9.64 -1.85
N THR A 115 24.06 10.72 -1.51
CA THR A 115 22.83 10.64 -0.73
C THR A 115 21.65 10.61 -1.69
N GLY A 116 20.89 9.51 -1.66
CA GLY A 116 19.71 9.32 -2.47
C GLY A 116 18.43 9.69 -1.73
N TYR A 117 17.34 9.02 -2.14
CA TYR A 117 16.04 9.07 -1.47
C TYR A 117 16.15 8.79 0.04
N ASN A 118 15.25 9.31 0.87
CA ASN A 118 15.25 9.14 2.34
C ASN A 118 16.60 9.33 3.06
N GLY A 119 17.56 10.04 2.47
CA GLY A 119 18.88 10.25 3.07
C GLY A 119 19.80 9.02 3.05
N HIS A 120 19.43 7.92 2.39
CA HIS A 120 20.27 6.73 2.31
C HIS A 120 21.47 6.94 1.40
N GLN A 121 22.58 6.27 1.70
CA GLN A 121 23.80 6.34 0.87
C GLN A 121 23.78 5.27 -0.21
N TYR A 122 24.13 5.63 -1.44
CA TYR A 122 24.29 4.70 -2.55
C TYR A 122 25.64 4.92 -3.26
N ILE A 123 26.08 3.93 -4.05
CA ILE A 123 27.36 3.98 -4.76
C ILE A 123 27.25 5.00 -5.89
N LYS A 124 28.09 6.04 -5.86
CA LYS A 124 28.12 7.05 -6.91
C LYS A 124 28.77 6.46 -8.17
N ASN A 125 28.13 6.66 -9.33
CA ASN A 125 28.76 6.36 -10.62
C ASN A 125 30.09 7.12 -10.78
N SER A 126 31.12 6.41 -11.24
CA SER A 126 32.42 6.97 -11.60
C SER A 126 33.20 6.00 -12.49
N ASP A 127 33.07 6.19 -13.80
CA ASP A 127 33.89 5.48 -14.80
C ASP A 127 35.39 5.66 -14.53
N GLU A 128 35.80 6.88 -14.13
CA GLU A 128 37.18 7.18 -13.76
C GLU A 128 37.67 6.28 -12.63
N LYS A 129 36.88 6.11 -11.57
CA LYS A 129 37.24 5.23 -10.44
C LYS A 129 37.21 3.76 -10.84
N ALA A 130 36.25 3.35 -11.67
CA ALA A 130 36.20 1.99 -12.19
C ALA A 130 37.46 1.68 -13.02
N ILE A 131 37.83 2.55 -13.95
CA ILE A 131 39.04 2.43 -14.79
C ILE A 131 40.31 2.46 -13.94
N GLU A 132 40.40 3.32 -12.92
CA GLU A 132 41.53 3.34 -11.97
C GLU A 132 41.72 1.96 -11.33
N ILE A 133 40.65 1.34 -10.82
CA ILE A 133 40.70 0.00 -10.23
C ILE A 133 41.13 -1.04 -11.28
N LEU A 134 40.61 -0.97 -12.52
CA LEU A 134 41.03 -1.88 -13.58
C LEU A 134 42.53 -1.73 -13.90
N GLN A 135 43.06 -0.50 -13.98
CA GLN A 135 44.48 -0.23 -14.24
C GLN A 135 45.42 -0.72 -13.13
N GLU A 136 44.97 -0.72 -11.88
CA GLU A 136 45.75 -1.23 -10.74
C GLU A 136 45.96 -2.75 -10.80
N HIS A 137 45.02 -3.47 -11.43
CA HIS A 137 44.96 -4.93 -11.39
C HIS A 137 45.21 -5.60 -12.75
N CYS A 138 44.94 -4.92 -13.86
CA CYS A 138 44.94 -5.49 -15.20
C CYS A 138 45.99 -4.86 -16.12
N GLU A 139 46.34 -5.59 -17.17
CA GLU A 139 47.01 -5.05 -18.36
C GLU A 139 45.94 -4.64 -19.38
N GLY A 140 46.22 -3.61 -20.19
CA GLY A 140 45.34 -3.17 -21.29
C GLY A 140 44.80 -1.74 -21.12
N SER A 141 43.70 -1.45 -21.81
CA SER A 141 43.03 -0.15 -21.79
C SER A 141 41.53 -0.30 -22.08
N VAL A 142 40.79 0.82 -21.99
CA VAL A 142 39.37 0.86 -22.37
C VAL A 142 39.17 0.43 -23.84
N GLU A 143 40.05 0.87 -24.74
CA GLU A 143 39.95 0.60 -26.18
C GLU A 143 40.44 -0.79 -26.58
N GLU A 144 41.48 -1.29 -25.91
CA GLU A 144 42.08 -2.59 -26.20
C GLU A 144 41.36 -3.75 -25.46
N GLY A 145 40.62 -3.42 -24.40
CA GLY A 145 40.11 -4.37 -23.43
C GLY A 145 41.13 -4.64 -22.31
N TRP A 146 40.64 -5.27 -21.25
CA TRP A 146 41.44 -5.57 -20.06
C TRP A 146 41.79 -7.05 -19.97
N THR A 147 43.01 -7.34 -19.50
CA THR A 147 43.50 -8.69 -19.28
C THR A 147 44.01 -8.82 -17.84
N TYR A 148 43.57 -9.86 -17.13
CA TYR A 148 44.05 -10.21 -15.79
C TYR A 148 44.68 -11.60 -15.82
N GLU A 149 45.95 -11.70 -15.41
CA GLU A 149 46.73 -12.95 -15.44
C GLU A 149 46.69 -13.68 -16.80
N GLY A 150 46.71 -12.90 -17.89
CA GLY A 150 46.67 -13.42 -19.26
C GLY A 150 45.28 -13.88 -19.74
N LYS A 151 44.22 -13.63 -18.96
CA LYS A 151 42.83 -13.88 -19.35
C LYS A 151 42.10 -12.57 -19.63
N GLU A 152 41.41 -12.50 -20.77
CA GLU A 152 40.58 -11.35 -21.12
C GLU A 152 39.39 -11.21 -20.14
N LEU A 153 39.06 -9.96 -19.81
CA LEU A 153 37.84 -9.60 -19.11
C LEU A 153 36.77 -9.18 -20.11
N GLY A 154 35.52 -9.57 -19.85
CA GLY A 154 34.39 -9.36 -20.73
C GLY A 154 34.17 -10.49 -21.75
N GLY A 155 33.42 -10.16 -22.80
CA GLY A 155 32.76 -11.14 -23.66
C GLY A 155 31.58 -11.83 -22.97
N TRP A 156 31.06 -11.22 -21.91
CA TRP A 156 30.05 -11.80 -21.04
C TRP A 156 28.63 -11.44 -21.48
N THR A 157 27.66 -12.17 -20.94
CA THR A 157 26.25 -11.81 -21.04
C THR A 157 25.63 -11.42 -19.69
N ILE A 158 24.70 -10.46 -19.69
CA ILE A 158 23.78 -10.25 -18.56
C ILE A 158 22.38 -10.71 -18.98
N GLN A 159 21.82 -11.67 -18.24
CA GLN A 159 20.50 -12.24 -18.54
C GLN A 159 19.35 -11.53 -17.81
N ALA A 160 18.25 -11.31 -18.53
CA ALA A 160 16.93 -10.97 -17.97
C ALA A 160 15.83 -11.74 -18.71
N VAL A 161 14.64 -11.84 -18.14
CA VAL A 161 13.52 -12.52 -18.79
C VAL A 161 13.00 -11.71 -19.98
N ASN A 162 12.84 -12.36 -21.13
CA ASN A 162 12.21 -11.76 -22.30
C ASN A 162 10.75 -11.38 -21.99
N GLY A 163 10.40 -10.13 -22.28
CA GLY A 163 9.08 -9.56 -22.01
C GLY A 163 9.01 -8.68 -20.76
N TRP A 164 10.02 -8.71 -19.89
CA TRP A 164 10.14 -7.76 -18.77
C TRP A 164 10.83 -6.49 -19.25
N GLY A 165 10.10 -5.65 -20.00
CA GLY A 165 10.68 -4.54 -20.77
C GLY A 165 11.48 -3.51 -19.95
N ASP A 166 11.06 -3.26 -18.71
CA ASP A 166 11.75 -2.41 -17.73
C ASP A 166 13.09 -3.03 -17.32
N VAL A 167 13.08 -4.31 -16.94
CA VAL A 167 14.29 -5.07 -16.55
C VAL A 167 15.25 -5.27 -17.72
N MET A 168 14.71 -5.53 -18.92
CA MET A 168 15.50 -5.61 -20.15
C MET A 168 16.23 -4.29 -20.44
N SER A 169 15.61 -3.16 -20.11
CA SER A 169 16.22 -1.83 -20.27
C SER A 169 17.29 -1.58 -19.22
N LEU A 170 17.04 -1.94 -17.96
CA LEU A 170 18.04 -1.92 -16.89
C LEU A 170 19.30 -2.70 -17.29
N VAL A 171 19.14 -3.95 -17.75
CA VAL A 171 20.26 -4.81 -18.15
C VAL A 171 21.03 -4.26 -19.35
N LYS A 172 20.34 -3.62 -20.32
CA LYS A 172 21.01 -2.93 -21.44
C LYS A 172 21.86 -1.76 -20.96
N SER A 173 21.36 -0.99 -19.99
CA SER A 173 22.09 0.14 -19.40
C SER A 173 23.34 -0.35 -18.67
N VAL A 174 23.23 -1.35 -17.81
CA VAL A 174 24.40 -1.95 -17.13
C VAL A 174 25.43 -2.50 -18.13
N ALA A 175 24.98 -3.22 -19.16
CA ALA A 175 25.87 -3.75 -20.21
C ALA A 175 26.56 -2.62 -21.02
N LYS A 176 25.86 -1.51 -21.28
CA LYS A 176 26.43 -0.32 -21.91
C LYS A 176 27.51 0.29 -21.02
N ASP A 177 27.22 0.51 -19.75
CA ASP A 177 28.14 1.19 -18.83
C ASP A 177 29.43 0.37 -18.62
N TRP A 178 29.32 -0.97 -18.55
CA TRP A 178 30.51 -1.85 -18.51
C TRP A 178 31.35 -1.79 -19.79
N ARG A 179 30.71 -1.65 -20.96
CA ARG A 179 31.45 -1.47 -22.22
C ARG A 179 32.20 -0.13 -22.26
N GLU A 180 31.66 0.92 -21.66
CA GLU A 180 32.28 2.25 -21.62
C GLU A 180 33.57 2.27 -20.81
N ILE A 181 33.71 1.39 -19.81
CA ILE A 181 34.97 1.16 -19.08
C ILE A 181 35.85 0.08 -19.73
N GLY A 182 35.51 -0.45 -20.91
CA GLY A 182 36.32 -1.43 -21.65
C GLY A 182 36.09 -2.89 -21.27
N ILE A 183 34.95 -3.22 -20.67
CA ILE A 183 34.54 -4.60 -20.36
C ILE A 183 33.42 -5.01 -21.32
N PRO A 184 33.71 -5.74 -22.42
CA PRO A 184 32.67 -6.17 -23.36
C PRO A 184 31.58 -6.99 -22.67
N CYS A 185 30.33 -6.55 -22.80
CA CYS A 185 29.19 -7.22 -22.20
C CYS A 185 27.93 -7.01 -23.06
N GLU A 186 27.16 -8.07 -23.27
CA GLU A 186 25.93 -8.02 -24.06
C GLU A 186 24.70 -8.47 -23.25
N PRO A 187 23.54 -7.85 -23.46
CA PRO A 187 22.31 -8.31 -22.85
C PRO A 187 21.80 -9.59 -23.55
N GLU A 188 21.29 -10.54 -22.77
CA GLU A 188 20.64 -11.77 -23.28
C GLU A 188 19.25 -11.93 -22.66
N PHE A 189 18.26 -12.29 -23.48
CA PHE A 189 16.85 -12.34 -23.07
C PHE A 189 16.24 -13.73 -23.34
N PRO A 190 16.56 -14.75 -22.54
CA PRO A 190 15.85 -16.03 -22.59
C PRO A 190 14.38 -15.85 -22.19
N ASP A 191 13.51 -16.78 -22.58
CA ASP A 191 12.18 -16.87 -21.95
C ASP A 191 12.31 -17.24 -20.46
N TYR A 192 11.23 -17.08 -19.69
CA TYR A 192 11.25 -17.32 -18.24
C TYR A 192 11.73 -18.75 -17.88
N GLY A 193 11.35 -19.76 -18.66
CA GLY A 193 11.79 -21.15 -18.43
C GLY A 193 13.29 -21.35 -18.67
N GLY A 194 13.82 -20.71 -19.72
CA GLY A 194 15.25 -20.70 -20.02
C GLY A 194 16.05 -19.93 -18.97
N TRP A 195 15.57 -18.77 -18.54
CA TRP A 195 16.20 -17.96 -17.49
C TRP A 195 16.29 -18.71 -16.16
N THR A 196 15.17 -19.31 -15.71
CA THR A 196 15.14 -20.14 -14.49
C THR A 196 16.03 -21.38 -14.60
N THR A 197 16.03 -22.06 -15.74
CA THR A 197 16.93 -23.20 -15.98
C THR A 197 18.40 -22.78 -15.90
N ASN A 198 18.76 -21.67 -16.56
CA ASN A 198 20.13 -21.14 -16.52
C ASN A 198 20.56 -20.81 -15.10
N TRP A 199 19.65 -20.25 -14.28
CA TRP A 199 19.91 -20.04 -12.86
C TRP A 199 20.20 -21.36 -12.13
N ASP A 200 19.30 -22.33 -12.21
CA ASP A 200 19.42 -23.60 -11.49
C ASP A 200 20.68 -24.39 -11.89
N THR A 201 21.07 -24.32 -13.18
CA THR A 201 22.26 -24.99 -13.71
C THR A 201 23.52 -24.13 -13.72
N MET A 202 23.48 -22.91 -13.17
CA MET A 202 24.58 -21.94 -13.21
C MET A 202 25.13 -21.70 -14.65
N ASN A 203 24.24 -21.69 -15.65
CA ASN A 203 24.58 -21.47 -17.06
C ASN A 203 24.34 -20.00 -17.47
N PHE A 204 25.07 -19.09 -16.83
CA PHE A 204 25.11 -17.66 -17.14
C PHE A 204 26.48 -17.09 -16.77
N ASP A 205 26.79 -15.90 -17.28
CA ASP A 205 27.90 -15.08 -16.76
C ASP A 205 27.36 -14.15 -15.68
N TRP A 206 26.38 -13.32 -16.05
CA TRP A 206 25.65 -12.44 -15.15
C TRP A 206 24.14 -12.61 -15.32
N MET A 207 23.40 -12.37 -14.26
CA MET A 207 21.94 -12.47 -14.25
C MET A 207 21.35 -11.35 -13.40
N GLN A 208 20.33 -10.66 -13.92
CA GLN A 208 19.53 -9.76 -13.09
C GLN A 208 18.71 -10.60 -12.12
N LEU A 209 18.71 -10.23 -10.84
CA LEU A 209 17.90 -10.85 -9.80
C LEU A 209 17.04 -9.85 -9.05
N TRP A 210 15.97 -10.38 -8.49
CA TRP A 210 14.99 -9.70 -7.67
C TRP A 210 15.04 -10.18 -6.22
N GLY A 211 14.75 -9.29 -5.26
CA GLY A 211 14.42 -9.70 -3.89
C GLY A 211 15.61 -9.80 -2.94
N ILE A 212 16.68 -9.06 -3.20
CA ILE A 212 17.96 -9.17 -2.47
C ILE A 212 18.05 -8.10 -1.35
N CYS A 213 17.09 -8.15 -0.43
CA CYS A 213 17.06 -7.43 0.84
C CYS A 213 15.86 -7.93 1.66
N PRO A 214 15.72 -7.59 2.95
CA PRO A 214 14.44 -7.68 3.63
C PRO A 214 13.37 -6.98 2.80
N LEU A 215 12.40 -7.75 2.33
CA LEU A 215 11.22 -7.18 1.69
C LEU A 215 10.54 -6.26 2.69
N VAL A 216 10.06 -5.10 2.24
CA VAL A 216 9.34 -4.21 3.16
C VAL A 216 8.13 -4.94 3.77
N GLY A 217 7.98 -4.82 5.09
CA GLY A 217 7.03 -5.61 5.87
C GLY A 217 7.50 -7.01 6.27
N SER A 218 8.74 -7.40 5.96
CA SER A 218 9.40 -8.60 6.49
C SER A 218 10.39 -8.21 7.58
N THR A 219 10.69 -9.14 8.49
CA THR A 219 11.74 -8.93 9.50
C THR A 219 13.11 -8.86 8.82
N VAL A 220 14.06 -8.13 9.42
CA VAL A 220 15.45 -8.07 8.92
C VAL A 220 16.06 -9.47 8.84
N ALA A 221 15.79 -10.32 9.85
CA ALA A 221 16.20 -11.72 9.89
C ALA A 221 15.72 -12.48 8.64
N SER A 222 14.43 -12.35 8.28
CA SER A 222 13.88 -13.01 7.09
C SER A 222 14.48 -12.52 5.79
N GLY A 223 14.87 -11.26 5.72
CA GLY A 223 15.56 -10.71 4.54
C GLY A 223 16.97 -11.26 4.37
N TYR A 224 17.73 -11.29 5.45
CA TYR A 224 19.08 -11.86 5.43
C TYR A 224 19.06 -13.37 5.23
N ASP A 225 18.15 -14.09 5.88
CA ASP A 225 17.93 -15.52 5.64
C ASP A 225 17.70 -15.78 4.16
N ARG A 226 16.73 -15.07 3.54
CA ARG A 226 16.39 -15.17 2.12
C ARG A 226 17.53 -14.83 1.15
N THR A 227 18.47 -14.02 1.58
CA THR A 227 19.54 -13.53 0.71
C THR A 227 20.80 -14.39 0.83
N PHE A 228 21.12 -14.87 2.04
CA PHE A 228 22.44 -15.39 2.39
C PHE A 228 22.46 -16.78 3.03
N ILE A 229 21.34 -17.41 3.39
CA ILE A 229 21.41 -18.67 4.18
C ILE A 229 20.51 -19.74 3.63
N GLY A 230 19.28 -19.38 3.31
CA GLY A 230 18.28 -20.41 3.10
C GLY A 230 18.58 -21.23 1.84
N PRO A 231 18.12 -22.49 1.82
CA PRO A 231 18.59 -23.46 0.84
C PRO A 231 18.24 -23.02 -0.57
N HIS A 232 19.22 -23.09 -1.46
CA HIS A 232 19.00 -22.88 -2.87
C HIS A 232 18.14 -24.00 -3.48
N THR A 233 16.83 -23.76 -3.66
CA THR A 233 15.90 -24.74 -4.24
C THR A 233 15.40 -24.37 -5.64
N ASN A 234 15.08 -23.11 -5.89
CA ASN A 234 14.89 -22.47 -7.20
C ASN A 234 14.88 -20.94 -7.02
N ILE A 235 14.79 -20.18 -8.11
CA ILE A 235 14.90 -18.70 -8.09
C ILE A 235 13.74 -17.96 -7.39
N TRP A 236 12.59 -18.61 -7.15
CA TRP A 236 11.42 -18.00 -6.47
C TRP A 236 11.11 -18.64 -5.12
N VAL A 237 11.55 -19.87 -4.91
CA VAL A 237 11.32 -20.72 -3.75
C VAL A 237 12.68 -21.25 -3.36
N GLY A 238 13.20 -20.79 -2.23
CA GLY A 238 14.57 -21.06 -1.81
C GLY A 238 15.28 -19.75 -1.52
N ASN A 239 15.88 -19.69 -0.34
CA ASN A 239 16.23 -18.46 0.37
C ASN A 239 17.75 -18.18 0.26
N GLY A 240 18.37 -18.50 -0.88
CA GLY A 240 19.84 -18.48 -1.03
C GLY A 240 20.25 -17.84 -2.34
N PHE A 241 19.87 -16.58 -2.56
CA PHE A 241 20.14 -15.88 -3.83
C PHE A 241 21.64 -15.83 -4.16
N TYR A 242 22.50 -15.71 -3.16
CA TYR A 242 23.94 -15.74 -3.41
C TYR A 242 24.58 -17.12 -3.31
N LYS A 243 23.78 -18.17 -3.03
CA LYS A 243 24.30 -19.50 -2.63
C LYS A 243 25.44 -19.34 -1.63
N TYR A 244 25.25 -18.46 -0.65
CA TYR A 244 26.34 -18.00 0.21
C TYR A 244 26.84 -19.17 1.07
N GLU A 245 25.93 -20.07 1.47
CA GLU A 245 26.25 -21.34 2.15
C GLU A 245 27.06 -22.34 1.29
N VAL A 246 27.19 -22.10 -0.01
CA VAL A 246 28.00 -22.91 -0.93
C VAL A 246 29.37 -22.29 -1.14
N TYR A 247 29.42 -20.99 -1.44
CA TYR A 247 30.63 -20.34 -1.93
C TYR A 247 31.46 -19.60 -0.88
N PHE A 248 30.90 -19.28 0.29
CA PHE A 248 31.61 -18.54 1.36
C PHE A 248 31.98 -19.50 2.49
N THR A 249 32.50 -20.66 2.09
CA THR A 249 32.87 -21.79 2.97
C THR A 249 34.34 -22.13 2.81
N GLU A 250 34.87 -22.98 3.68
CA GLU A 250 36.23 -23.51 3.54
C GLU A 250 36.45 -24.37 2.29
N ASP A 251 35.38 -24.92 1.71
CA ASP A 251 35.44 -25.75 0.51
C ASP A 251 35.64 -24.91 -0.77
N TYR A 252 35.45 -23.59 -0.69
CA TYR A 252 35.59 -22.67 -1.81
C TYR A 252 36.58 -21.54 -1.49
N GLU A 253 37.87 -21.84 -1.70
CA GLU A 253 39.03 -20.99 -1.31
C GLU A 253 38.97 -19.54 -1.81
N ALA A 254 38.26 -19.30 -2.91
CA ALA A 254 38.16 -17.99 -3.54
C ALA A 254 37.41 -16.93 -2.74
N TRP A 255 36.63 -17.32 -1.74
CA TRP A 255 35.92 -16.39 -0.86
C TRP A 255 36.31 -16.59 0.61
N PRO A 256 36.29 -15.53 1.43
CA PRO A 256 36.40 -15.68 2.88
C PRO A 256 35.33 -16.64 3.40
N ASN A 257 35.75 -17.63 4.20
CA ASN A 257 34.83 -18.54 4.89
C ASN A 257 34.09 -17.79 6.01
N THR A 258 32.87 -17.34 5.72
CA THR A 258 32.02 -16.55 6.62
C THR A 258 30.58 -17.07 6.68
N ALA A 259 30.24 -18.13 5.92
CA ALA A 259 28.89 -18.66 5.84
C ALA A 259 28.33 -19.05 7.21
N SER A 260 29.06 -19.83 8.01
CA SER A 260 28.59 -20.28 9.32
C SER A 260 28.39 -19.15 10.33
N GLU A 261 29.20 -18.08 10.24
CA GLU A 261 29.07 -16.91 11.10
C GLU A 261 27.84 -16.08 10.72
N VAL A 262 27.63 -15.84 9.42
CA VAL A 262 26.42 -15.17 8.90
C VAL A 262 25.18 -15.97 9.25
N GLU A 263 25.21 -17.30 9.06
CA GLU A 263 24.10 -18.20 9.43
C GLU A 263 23.73 -18.04 10.90
N GLN A 264 24.71 -18.12 11.81
CA GLN A 264 24.47 -18.01 13.24
C GLN A 264 23.86 -16.65 13.62
N LEU A 265 24.43 -15.55 13.11
CA LEU A 265 23.94 -14.20 13.42
C LEU A 265 22.50 -13.99 12.96
N VAL A 266 22.11 -14.49 11.77
CA VAL A 266 20.72 -14.39 11.30
C VAL A 266 19.78 -15.28 12.11
N LEU A 267 20.20 -16.50 12.48
CA LEU A 267 19.42 -17.37 13.36
C LEU A 267 19.20 -16.72 14.74
N ASP A 268 20.22 -16.02 15.26
CA ASP A 268 20.13 -15.28 16.50
C ASP A 268 19.11 -14.13 16.42
N LEU A 269 19.06 -13.40 15.28
CA LEU A 269 18.07 -12.33 15.07
C LEU A 269 16.61 -12.83 15.19
N TYR A 270 16.30 -14.07 14.81
CA TYR A 270 14.95 -14.63 14.99
C TYR A 270 14.56 -14.83 16.46
N GLY A 271 15.54 -14.94 17.36
CA GLY A 271 15.33 -15.08 18.81
C GLY A 271 15.29 -13.75 19.57
N MET A 272 15.63 -12.64 18.91
CA MET A 272 15.77 -11.32 19.53
C MET A 272 14.50 -10.48 19.41
N GLU A 273 14.28 -9.60 20.38
CA GLU A 273 13.30 -8.53 20.27
C GLU A 273 13.86 -7.43 19.35
N ALA A 274 13.09 -7.06 18.33
CA ALA A 274 13.50 -6.06 17.34
C ALA A 274 13.83 -4.73 18.02
N MET A 275 14.84 -4.03 17.49
CA MET A 275 15.28 -2.71 17.95
C MET A 275 15.87 -2.64 19.37
N THR A 276 16.13 -3.78 20.02
CA THR A 276 17.04 -3.80 21.18
C THR A 276 18.47 -3.47 20.76
N ASP A 277 19.31 -2.99 21.69
CA ASP A 277 20.73 -2.69 21.41
C ASP A 277 21.47 -3.93 20.86
N GLU A 278 21.15 -5.12 21.38
CA GLU A 278 21.67 -6.40 20.92
C GLU A 278 21.27 -6.65 19.46
N TYR A 279 19.97 -6.58 19.13
CA TYR A 279 19.46 -6.72 17.76
C TYR A 279 20.13 -5.76 16.77
N VAL A 280 20.20 -4.47 17.12
CA VAL A 280 20.83 -3.45 16.26
C VAL A 280 22.31 -3.74 16.07
N SER A 281 23.03 -4.14 17.13
CA SER A 281 24.44 -4.50 17.05
C SER A 281 24.69 -5.72 16.16
N THR A 282 23.86 -6.77 16.27
CA THR A 282 23.92 -7.98 15.44
C THR A 282 23.66 -7.65 13.96
N VAL A 283 22.68 -6.78 13.65
CA VAL A 283 22.44 -6.33 12.27
C VAL A 283 23.62 -5.55 11.69
N LYS A 284 24.32 -4.75 12.50
CA LYS A 284 25.53 -4.02 12.08
C LYS A 284 26.75 -4.92 11.96
N GLU A 285 26.85 -5.96 12.77
CA GLU A 285 27.88 -7.00 12.70
C GLU A 285 27.72 -7.80 11.40
N LEU A 286 26.50 -8.24 11.07
CA LEU A 286 26.19 -8.84 9.77
C LEU A 286 26.65 -7.97 8.60
N GLN A 287 26.32 -6.67 8.62
CA GLN A 287 26.77 -5.73 7.58
C GLN A 287 28.30 -5.64 7.51
N SER A 288 29.00 -5.70 8.64
CA SER A 288 30.47 -5.68 8.71
C SER A 288 31.10 -6.87 7.98
N ILE A 289 30.39 -7.99 7.90
CA ILE A 289 30.84 -9.20 7.20
C ILE A 289 30.46 -9.13 5.72
N ILE A 290 29.18 -8.85 5.40
CA ILE A 290 28.64 -9.01 4.04
C ILE A 290 28.92 -7.83 3.11
N VAL A 291 28.90 -6.59 3.61
CA VAL A 291 29.09 -5.38 2.78
C VAL A 291 30.48 -5.38 2.12
N PRO A 292 31.58 -5.69 2.83
CA PRO A 292 32.89 -5.75 2.20
C PRO A 292 33.05 -6.87 1.18
N GLN A 293 32.19 -7.87 1.13
CA GLN A 293 32.31 -9.02 0.21
C GLN A 293 31.90 -8.65 -1.22
N VAL A 294 30.94 -7.72 -1.38
CA VAL A 294 30.39 -7.25 -2.66
C VAL A 294 29.95 -8.43 -3.57
N PRO A 295 29.03 -9.31 -3.14
CA PRO A 295 28.52 -10.43 -3.95
C PRO A 295 27.75 -10.03 -5.22
N CYS A 296 27.29 -8.79 -5.33
CA CYS A 296 26.48 -8.32 -6.46
C CYS A 296 26.91 -6.94 -6.98
N VAL A 297 26.30 -6.56 -8.09
CA VAL A 297 26.26 -5.19 -8.60
C VAL A 297 24.90 -4.59 -8.26
N PHE A 298 24.91 -3.55 -7.41
CA PHE A 298 23.71 -2.83 -7.01
C PHE A 298 23.19 -1.97 -8.16
N THR A 299 21.87 -1.88 -8.30
CA THR A 299 21.26 -1.01 -9.30
C THR A 299 20.18 -0.14 -8.66
N VAL A 300 18.91 -0.51 -8.80
CA VAL A 300 17.78 0.27 -8.32
C VAL A 300 16.71 -0.63 -7.70
N SER A 301 15.94 -0.08 -6.78
CA SER A 301 14.64 -0.60 -6.37
C SER A 301 13.62 0.12 -7.23
N LYS A 302 12.85 -0.62 -8.05
CA LYS A 302 11.85 0.01 -8.91
C LYS A 302 10.58 0.28 -8.13
N SER A 303 9.72 1.12 -8.67
CA SER A 303 8.31 1.15 -8.28
C SER A 303 7.51 0.28 -9.23
N THR A 304 6.58 -0.51 -8.70
CA THR A 304 5.62 -1.26 -9.51
C THR A 304 4.36 -0.41 -9.72
N PRO A 305 4.02 -0.06 -10.98
CA PRO A 305 2.74 0.55 -11.26
C PRO A 305 1.62 -0.45 -10.98
N GLU A 306 0.64 -0.04 -10.20
CA GLU A 306 -0.63 -0.74 -10.08
C GLU A 306 -1.73 0.08 -10.75
N GLY A 307 -2.24 -0.48 -11.86
CA GLY A 307 -3.37 0.10 -12.56
C GLY A 307 -4.62 0.04 -11.71
N GLN A 308 -5.19 1.20 -11.40
CA GLN A 308 -6.51 1.30 -10.80
C GLN A 308 -7.57 1.23 -11.90
N LEU A 309 -8.63 0.45 -11.67
CA LEU A 309 -9.78 0.39 -12.58
C LEU A 309 -10.90 1.25 -12.01
N LEU A 310 -10.70 2.57 -12.00
CA LEU A 310 -11.61 3.56 -11.42
C LEU A 310 -12.98 3.65 -12.13
N ASP A 311 -13.13 3.00 -13.28
CA ASP A 311 -14.42 2.82 -13.95
C ASP A 311 -15.29 1.74 -13.29
N ARG A 312 -14.70 0.85 -12.49
CA ARG A 312 -15.39 -0.32 -11.89
C ARG A 312 -15.24 -0.38 -10.39
N TRP A 313 -14.09 0.00 -9.86
CA TRP A 313 -13.75 -0.07 -8.45
C TRP A 313 -13.32 1.30 -7.96
N VAL A 314 -13.76 1.67 -6.77
CA VAL A 314 -13.45 2.93 -6.10
C VAL A 314 -12.81 2.67 -4.75
N ASN A 315 -12.40 3.73 -4.05
CA ASN A 315 -11.69 3.67 -2.78
C ASN A 315 -10.42 2.82 -2.88
N TYR A 316 -9.58 3.02 -3.89
CA TYR A 316 -8.20 2.54 -3.86
C TYR A 316 -7.39 3.36 -2.85
N PRO A 317 -6.33 2.83 -2.24
CA PRO A 317 -5.54 3.60 -1.27
C PRO A 317 -4.89 4.81 -1.96
N THR A 318 -4.93 5.98 -1.34
CA THR A 318 -4.32 7.21 -1.88
C THR A 318 -3.41 7.88 -0.85
N VAL A 319 -2.70 8.96 -1.24
CA VAL A 319 -1.99 9.81 -0.26
C VAL A 319 -2.97 10.37 0.78
N ALA A 320 -4.17 10.74 0.32
CA ALA A 320 -5.18 11.38 1.15
C ALA A 320 -5.94 10.37 2.02
N ASP A 321 -6.10 9.13 1.53
CA ASP A 321 -6.71 8.03 2.27
C ASP A 321 -5.78 6.79 2.32
N PRO A 322 -4.72 6.82 3.14
CA PRO A 322 -3.80 5.72 3.26
C PRO A 322 -4.35 4.66 4.22
N TYR A 323 -4.78 3.53 3.69
CA TYR A 323 -5.11 2.32 4.48
C TYR A 323 -4.21 1.15 4.08
N GLU A 324 -4.41 -0.03 4.68
CA GLU A 324 -3.61 -1.23 4.42
C GLU A 324 -3.43 -1.51 2.91
N HIS A 325 -2.25 -1.17 2.40
CA HIS A 325 -1.79 -1.46 1.07
C HIS A 325 -0.43 -2.14 1.24
N ARG A 326 -0.30 -3.41 0.84
CA ARG A 326 0.96 -4.11 1.07
C ARG A 326 1.92 -3.84 -0.07
N GLN A 327 3.16 -3.45 0.25
CA GLN A 327 4.27 -3.29 -0.69
C GLN A 327 4.86 -4.61 -1.25
N ASN A 328 4.24 -5.76 -1.00
CA ASN A 328 4.83 -7.06 -1.32
C ASN A 328 3.98 -7.84 -2.34
N LEU A 329 4.51 -7.98 -3.56
CA LEU A 329 3.94 -8.71 -4.70
C LEU A 329 3.62 -10.20 -4.40
N CYS A 330 4.25 -10.80 -3.39
CA CYS A 330 4.04 -12.22 -3.06
C CYS A 330 2.78 -12.50 -2.22
N ALA A 331 2.03 -11.49 -1.79
CA ALA A 331 0.73 -11.68 -1.14
C ALA A 331 -0.36 -10.92 -1.92
N PRO A 332 -1.41 -11.62 -2.38
CA PRO A 332 -2.35 -11.08 -3.35
C PRO A 332 -3.09 -9.85 -2.81
N HIS A 333 -2.94 -8.73 -3.52
CA HIS A 333 -3.89 -7.63 -3.66
C HIS A 333 -4.58 -7.09 -2.39
N PHE A 334 -3.85 -6.87 -1.29
CA PHE A 334 -4.43 -6.26 -0.08
C PHE A 334 -5.02 -4.88 -0.32
N TYR A 335 -4.51 -4.13 -1.31
CA TYR A 335 -5.10 -2.86 -1.74
C TYR A 335 -6.54 -3.01 -2.25
N LEU A 336 -6.97 -4.22 -2.66
CA LEU A 336 -8.37 -4.51 -3.04
C LEU A 336 -9.26 -4.82 -1.83
N LYS A 337 -8.70 -4.97 -0.62
CA LYS A 337 -9.47 -5.30 0.60
C LYS A 337 -10.54 -4.24 0.91
N HIS A 338 -10.24 -3.00 0.55
CA HIS A 338 -11.10 -1.86 0.77
C HIS A 338 -11.59 -1.24 -0.53
N THR A 339 -11.41 -1.88 -1.69
CA THR A 339 -12.02 -1.37 -2.91
C THR A 339 -13.48 -1.82 -3.01
N TYR A 340 -14.33 -0.95 -3.53
CA TYR A 340 -15.75 -1.20 -3.67
C TYR A 340 -16.22 -0.98 -5.10
N PRO A 341 -17.27 -1.67 -5.56
CA PRO A 341 -17.84 -1.38 -6.86
C PRO A 341 -18.30 0.08 -6.95
N ARG A 342 -17.86 0.79 -8.01
CA ARG A 342 -18.18 2.21 -8.25
C ARG A 342 -19.68 2.48 -8.26
N ASP A 343 -20.42 1.57 -8.88
CA ASP A 343 -21.86 1.71 -9.14
C ASP A 343 -22.75 1.43 -7.92
N ILE A 344 -22.18 1.09 -6.76
CA ILE A 344 -22.95 0.92 -5.54
C ILE A 344 -22.85 2.18 -4.68
N SER A 345 -24.01 2.76 -4.34
CA SER A 345 -24.14 3.89 -3.42
C SER A 345 -24.98 3.54 -2.19
N THR A 346 -24.62 4.10 -1.04
CA THR A 346 -25.44 4.02 0.17
C THR A 346 -26.49 5.12 0.13
N VAL A 347 -27.74 4.77 -0.18
CA VAL A 347 -28.85 5.72 -0.33
C VAL A 347 -29.67 5.89 0.96
N GLY A 348 -29.48 5.04 1.97
CA GLY A 348 -30.16 5.18 3.26
C GLY A 348 -29.46 4.43 4.40
N PHE A 349 -29.59 4.96 5.62
CA PHE A 349 -29.11 4.32 6.85
C PHE A 349 -30.03 4.69 8.02
N SER A 350 -30.58 3.69 8.71
CA SER A 350 -31.43 3.88 9.88
C SER A 350 -31.18 2.81 10.95
N LEU A 351 -31.66 3.06 12.17
CA LEU A 351 -31.57 2.15 13.32
C LEU A 351 -32.98 1.82 13.81
N SER A 352 -33.21 0.57 14.23
CA SER A 352 -34.49 0.14 14.80
C SER A 352 -34.83 0.86 16.11
N SER A 353 -33.81 1.28 16.87
CA SER A 353 -33.94 2.20 18.00
C SER A 353 -32.78 3.20 18.03
N LYS A 354 -33.08 4.44 18.47
CA LYS A 354 -32.08 5.49 18.71
C LYS A 354 -31.52 5.46 20.14
N THR A 355 -32.26 4.88 21.08
CA THR A 355 -31.92 4.83 22.50
C THR A 355 -32.12 3.41 23.02
N VAL A 356 -31.12 2.85 23.68
CA VAL A 356 -31.13 1.45 24.18
C VAL A 356 -30.40 1.30 25.51
N GLU A 357 -30.62 0.20 26.20
CA GLU A 357 -29.82 -0.17 27.38
C GLU A 357 -28.49 -0.82 26.93
N PRO A 358 -27.44 -0.76 27.78
CA PRO A 358 -26.19 -1.47 27.51
C PRO A 358 -26.42 -2.96 27.23
N GLY A 359 -25.84 -3.45 26.12
CA GLY A 359 -25.95 -4.86 25.70
C GLY A 359 -27.23 -5.22 24.93
N ASP A 360 -28.16 -4.29 24.71
CA ASP A 360 -29.35 -4.52 23.88
C ASP A 360 -29.00 -4.78 22.41
N SER A 361 -29.86 -5.53 21.71
CA SER A 361 -29.76 -5.71 20.26
C SER A 361 -30.37 -4.52 19.52
N VAL A 362 -29.65 -3.97 18.56
CA VAL A 362 -30.11 -2.92 17.63
C VAL A 362 -29.95 -3.42 16.21
N THR A 363 -30.97 -3.23 15.37
CA THR A 363 -30.89 -3.54 13.94
C THR A 363 -30.54 -2.27 13.18
N ALA A 364 -29.45 -2.29 12.44
CA ALA A 364 -29.12 -1.29 11.43
C ALA A 364 -29.69 -1.69 10.07
N GLU A 365 -30.46 -0.80 9.46
CA GLU A 365 -30.97 -0.95 8.10
C GLU A 365 -30.20 -0.04 7.14
N VAL A 366 -29.49 -0.64 6.18
CA VAL A 366 -28.70 0.07 5.17
C VAL A 366 -29.30 -0.16 3.79
N SER A 367 -29.68 0.91 3.10
CA SER A 367 -30.19 0.83 1.73
C SER A 367 -29.08 1.13 0.73
N LEU A 368 -28.86 0.20 -0.19
CA LEU A 368 -27.86 0.27 -1.26
C LEU A 368 -28.56 0.37 -2.61
N MET A 369 -28.11 1.27 -3.48
CA MET A 369 -28.54 1.34 -4.88
C MET A 369 -27.39 0.90 -5.79
N ASN A 370 -27.67 0.05 -6.77
CA ASN A 370 -26.74 -0.33 -7.81
C ASN A 370 -27.13 0.34 -9.14
N SER A 371 -26.30 1.25 -9.65
CA SER A 371 -26.53 1.95 -10.93
C SER A 371 -26.09 1.16 -12.16
N ALA A 372 -25.38 0.04 -12.00
CA ALA A 372 -24.97 -0.82 -13.11
C ALA A 372 -26.14 -1.66 -13.64
N ASP A 373 -25.97 -2.21 -14.84
CA ASP A 373 -26.90 -3.15 -15.47
C ASP A 373 -26.62 -4.63 -15.11
N VAL A 374 -25.70 -4.86 -14.17
CA VAL A 374 -25.30 -6.19 -13.68
C VAL A 374 -25.40 -6.27 -12.17
N ASP A 375 -25.63 -7.46 -11.65
CA ASP A 375 -25.61 -7.73 -10.22
C ASP A 375 -24.20 -7.56 -9.66
N LEU A 376 -24.07 -6.83 -8.55
CA LEU A 376 -22.78 -6.55 -7.93
C LEU A 376 -22.77 -7.06 -6.47
N ASN A 377 -21.63 -7.59 -6.05
CA ASN A 377 -21.43 -7.99 -4.65
C ASN A 377 -20.86 -6.82 -3.85
N TYR A 378 -21.37 -6.61 -2.65
CA TYR A 378 -20.95 -5.54 -1.76
C TYR A 378 -20.90 -6.02 -0.31
N ALA A 379 -19.92 -5.54 0.45
CA ALA A 379 -19.85 -5.75 1.88
C ALA A 379 -20.29 -4.47 2.59
N VAL A 380 -21.43 -4.54 3.29
CA VAL A 380 -21.89 -3.47 4.18
C VAL A 380 -21.18 -3.59 5.50
N TYR A 381 -20.61 -2.50 5.99
CA TYR A 381 -20.00 -2.38 7.31
C TYR A 381 -20.73 -1.30 8.11
N VAL A 382 -21.11 -1.61 9.35
CA VAL A 382 -21.52 -0.63 10.35
C VAL A 382 -20.38 -0.49 11.34
N ARG A 383 -19.91 0.73 11.56
CA ARG A 383 -18.72 1.02 12.35
C ARG A 383 -18.98 2.02 13.47
N ASN A 384 -18.19 1.92 14.55
CA ASN A 384 -18.26 2.81 15.71
C ASN A 384 -17.23 3.94 15.61
N GLY A 385 -17.70 5.14 15.29
CA GLY A 385 -16.93 6.37 15.19
C GLY A 385 -17.25 7.15 13.93
N ALA A 386 -16.80 8.41 13.89
CA ALA A 386 -16.93 9.26 12.71
C ALA A 386 -16.12 8.71 11.51
N PRO A 387 -16.54 8.99 10.27
CA PRO A 387 -15.74 8.69 9.07
C PRO A 387 -14.34 9.28 9.19
N LYS A 388 -13.31 8.50 8.82
CA LYS A 388 -11.91 8.93 8.87
C LYS A 388 -11.07 8.18 7.85
N ALA A 389 -9.99 8.81 7.40
CA ALA A 389 -8.98 8.19 6.56
C ALA A 389 -8.33 6.97 7.22
N GLY A 390 -7.96 6.01 6.40
CA GLY A 390 -7.32 4.76 6.77
C GLY A 390 -8.30 3.58 6.91
N PRO A 391 -8.03 2.60 7.80
CA PRO A 391 -8.83 1.36 7.90
C PRO A 391 -10.26 1.58 8.44
N GLY A 392 -10.66 2.83 8.63
CA GLY A 392 -11.94 3.23 9.21
C GLY A 392 -12.00 3.09 10.74
N PRO A 393 -13.15 3.43 11.34
CA PRO A 393 -13.47 3.10 12.72
C PRO A 393 -13.65 1.58 12.95
N GLU A 394 -13.82 1.17 14.21
CA GLU A 394 -14.06 -0.23 14.60
C GLU A 394 -15.31 -0.79 13.91
N VAL A 395 -15.22 -2.01 13.35
CA VAL A 395 -16.37 -2.70 12.75
C VAL A 395 -17.23 -3.35 13.84
N LEU A 396 -18.49 -2.93 13.93
CA LEU A 396 -19.47 -3.52 14.85
C LEU A 396 -20.21 -4.71 14.22
N ALA A 397 -20.60 -4.56 12.95
CA ALA A 397 -21.18 -5.65 12.17
C ALA A 397 -20.89 -5.47 10.69
N HIS A 398 -20.94 -6.58 9.95
CA HIS A 398 -20.81 -6.57 8.51
C HIS A 398 -21.64 -7.67 7.85
N LYS A 399 -22.01 -7.46 6.59
CA LYS A 399 -22.78 -8.42 5.79
C LYS A 399 -22.46 -8.28 4.31
N GLY A 400 -22.11 -9.40 3.67
CA GLY A 400 -22.02 -9.49 2.21
C GLY A 400 -23.41 -9.60 1.59
N VAL A 401 -23.68 -8.83 0.54
CA VAL A 401 -24.95 -8.81 -0.19
C VAL A 401 -24.70 -8.76 -1.70
N SER A 402 -25.59 -9.35 -2.48
CA SER A 402 -25.68 -9.12 -3.92
C SER A 402 -26.78 -8.09 -4.18
N VAL A 403 -26.44 -6.99 -4.84
CA VAL A 403 -27.35 -5.90 -5.18
C VAL A 403 -27.67 -6.01 -6.68
N PRO A 404 -28.91 -6.34 -7.06
CA PRO A 404 -29.27 -6.48 -8.47
C PRO A 404 -29.07 -5.18 -9.26
N GLY A 405 -28.73 -5.31 -10.55
CA GLY A 405 -28.51 -4.16 -11.42
C GLY A 405 -29.76 -3.26 -11.54
N GLY A 406 -29.58 -1.95 -11.34
CA GLY A 406 -30.65 -0.95 -11.40
C GLY A 406 -31.62 -0.96 -10.21
N GLU A 407 -31.36 -1.76 -9.17
CA GLU A 407 -32.25 -1.92 -8.02
C GLU A 407 -31.69 -1.30 -6.74
N THR A 408 -32.59 -1.10 -5.77
CA THR A 408 -32.25 -0.75 -4.38
C THR A 408 -32.57 -1.92 -3.46
N VAL A 409 -31.59 -2.29 -2.62
CA VAL A 409 -31.72 -3.36 -1.63
C VAL A 409 -31.49 -2.81 -0.23
N THR A 410 -32.36 -3.17 0.71
CA THR A 410 -32.16 -2.90 2.13
C THR A 410 -31.51 -4.10 2.82
N VAL A 411 -30.44 -3.82 3.56
CA VAL A 411 -29.63 -4.80 4.28
C VAL A 411 -29.79 -4.56 5.77
N GLU A 412 -30.31 -5.56 6.47
CA GLU A 412 -30.38 -5.57 7.93
C GLU A 412 -29.10 -6.20 8.53
N LEU A 413 -28.53 -5.50 9.51
CA LEU A 413 -27.39 -5.93 10.32
C LEU A 413 -27.75 -5.81 11.80
N GLU A 414 -27.62 -6.92 12.55
CA GLU A 414 -27.79 -6.91 14.01
C GLU A 414 -26.50 -6.43 14.69
N LEU A 415 -26.66 -5.54 15.67
CA LEU A 415 -25.60 -4.93 16.46
C LEU A 415 -25.89 -5.15 17.94
N THR A 416 -24.86 -5.30 18.76
CA THR A 416 -24.98 -5.22 20.22
C THR A 416 -24.57 -3.83 20.68
N ALA A 417 -25.44 -3.17 21.44
CA ALA A 417 -25.14 -1.88 22.04
C ALA A 417 -23.95 -1.99 23.00
N PRO A 418 -23.01 -1.03 22.99
CA PRO A 418 -21.89 -1.02 23.92
C PRO A 418 -22.30 -1.17 25.38
N ASP A 419 -21.46 -1.80 26.19
CA ASP A 419 -21.73 -2.04 27.62
C ASP A 419 -21.64 -0.76 28.48
N THR A 420 -21.28 0.38 27.88
CA THR A 420 -21.09 1.66 28.57
C THR A 420 -22.10 2.69 28.09
N GLU A 421 -22.59 3.52 29.01
CA GLU A 421 -23.45 4.65 28.67
C GLU A 421 -22.72 5.67 27.79
N GLY A 422 -23.45 6.29 26.88
CA GLY A 422 -22.94 7.37 26.05
C GLY A 422 -23.60 7.43 24.67
N ASP A 423 -23.19 8.45 23.91
CA ASP A 423 -23.58 8.64 22.52
C ASP A 423 -22.53 8.01 21.61
N TYR A 424 -22.95 7.08 20.76
CA TYR A 424 -22.09 6.39 19.80
C TYR A 424 -22.46 6.79 18.38
N THR A 425 -21.52 7.38 17.66
CA THR A 425 -21.68 7.67 16.23
C THR A 425 -21.47 6.39 15.44
N LEU A 426 -22.54 5.85 14.87
CA LEU A 426 -22.48 4.74 13.94
C LEU A 426 -22.32 5.27 12.52
N THR A 427 -21.44 4.66 11.73
CA THR A 427 -21.12 5.08 10.36
C THR A 427 -21.24 3.91 9.39
N VAL A 428 -21.75 4.20 8.19
CA VAL A 428 -21.79 3.29 7.03
C VAL A 428 -21.17 4.00 5.82
N GLY A 429 -20.33 3.28 5.08
CA GLY A 429 -19.59 3.86 3.95
C GLY A 429 -18.55 4.88 4.43
N ASP A 430 -17.92 4.60 5.57
CA ASP A 430 -16.89 5.42 6.23
C ASP A 430 -15.70 5.77 5.34
N TRP A 431 -15.46 4.95 4.33
CA TRP A 431 -14.41 5.08 3.33
C TRP A 431 -14.72 6.10 2.22
N ARG A 432 -15.96 6.59 2.09
CA ARG A 432 -16.34 7.59 1.08
C ARG A 432 -15.87 8.99 1.47
N ILE A 433 -14.57 9.15 1.62
CA ILE A 433 -13.93 10.37 2.11
C ILE A 433 -12.99 10.97 1.07
N ASP A 434 -12.60 10.18 0.06
CA ASP A 434 -11.81 10.66 -1.07
C ASP A 434 -12.72 11.31 -2.13
N LYS A 435 -12.23 12.36 -2.80
CA LYS A 435 -12.92 13.08 -3.87
C LYS A 435 -13.19 12.22 -5.10
N TYR A 436 -12.53 11.06 -5.22
CA TYR A 436 -12.73 10.11 -6.33
C TYR A 436 -13.90 9.17 -6.10
N ASP A 437 -14.51 9.19 -4.91
CA ASP A 437 -15.57 8.29 -4.54
C ASP A 437 -16.94 8.99 -4.61
N PRO A 438 -17.96 8.37 -5.22
CA PRO A 438 -19.29 8.96 -5.26
C PRO A 438 -20.00 8.87 -3.91
N GLY A 439 -20.49 10.00 -3.40
CA GLY A 439 -21.39 10.10 -2.25
C GLY A 439 -20.70 10.29 -0.90
N ASP A 440 -21.50 10.57 0.14
CA ASP A 440 -21.01 10.84 1.50
C ASP A 440 -21.23 9.65 2.44
N PRO A 441 -20.36 9.46 3.45
CA PRO A 441 -20.60 8.53 4.53
C PRO A 441 -21.90 8.87 5.24
N LYS A 442 -22.68 7.86 5.62
CA LYS A 442 -23.93 8.05 6.38
C LYS A 442 -23.67 7.77 7.85
N THR A 443 -24.12 8.68 8.72
CA THR A 443 -23.94 8.55 10.18
C THR A 443 -25.27 8.60 10.92
N LYS A 444 -25.38 7.89 12.05
CA LYS A 444 -26.49 7.96 13.00
C LYS A 444 -25.95 7.87 14.42
N VAL A 445 -26.62 8.50 15.38
CA VAL A 445 -26.24 8.42 16.81
C VAL A 445 -27.08 7.35 17.49
N LEU A 446 -26.42 6.44 18.19
CA LEU A 446 -27.02 5.49 19.12
C LEU A 446 -26.73 5.96 20.55
N GLU A 447 -27.78 6.29 21.29
CA GLU A 447 -27.70 6.67 22.70
C GLU A 447 -27.84 5.41 23.56
N VAL A 448 -26.84 5.12 24.40
CA VAL A 448 -26.89 4.02 25.37
C VAL A 448 -27.05 4.61 26.76
N THR A 449 -28.13 4.23 27.45
CA THR A 449 -28.46 4.77 28.78
C THR A 449 -29.04 3.69 29.69
N THR A 450 -28.66 3.73 30.97
CA THR A 450 -29.28 2.91 32.04
C THR A 450 -30.47 3.61 32.68
N GLU A 451 -30.78 4.85 32.29
CA GLU A 451 -32.01 5.53 32.72
C GLU A 451 -33.22 4.85 32.09
N VAL A 452 -33.78 3.87 32.81
CA VAL A 452 -35.11 3.32 32.56
C VAL A 452 -36.08 4.51 32.45
N PRO A 453 -36.87 4.67 31.37
CA PRO A 453 -37.96 5.63 31.35
C PRO A 453 -38.84 5.39 32.58
N VAL A 454 -38.80 6.33 33.52
CA VAL A 454 -39.25 6.17 34.90
C VAL A 454 -40.68 5.60 34.93
N SER A 455 -40.82 4.33 35.33
CA SER A 455 -42.11 3.78 35.73
C SER A 455 -42.59 4.47 37.02
N PRO A 456 -43.90 4.72 37.19
CA PRO A 456 -44.40 5.60 38.26
C PRO A 456 -44.03 5.07 39.66
N ILE A 457 -43.50 5.95 40.50
CA ILE A 457 -43.06 5.65 41.86
C ILE A 457 -44.27 5.32 42.76
N GLU A 458 -44.41 4.05 43.15
CA GLU A 458 -45.33 3.60 44.20
C GLU A 458 -44.75 3.97 45.57
N ASN A 459 -45.08 5.16 46.08
CA ASN A 459 -45.29 5.50 47.50
C ASN A 459 -45.10 7.01 47.70
N ILE A 460 -46.13 7.77 47.34
CA ILE A 460 -46.24 9.19 47.64
C ILE A 460 -47.08 9.34 48.91
N PRO A 461 -46.65 10.14 49.92
CA PRO A 461 -47.44 10.43 51.10
C PRO A 461 -48.83 10.98 50.74
N GLU A 462 -49.91 10.50 51.38
CA GLU A 462 -51.33 10.71 51.02
C GLU A 462 -51.77 12.18 50.78
N ASN A 463 -51.00 13.17 51.24
CA ASN A 463 -51.30 14.60 51.06
C ASN A 463 -50.53 15.29 49.92
N ILE A 464 -49.67 14.58 49.18
CA ILE A 464 -48.93 15.10 48.02
C ILE A 464 -49.38 14.45 46.70
N GLY A 465 -49.96 13.24 46.76
CA GLY A 465 -50.38 12.43 45.60
C GLY A 465 -50.99 13.24 44.44
N PRO A 466 -52.10 13.97 44.62
CA PRO A 466 -52.75 14.66 43.51
C PRO A 466 -51.90 15.73 42.84
N LYS A 467 -51.00 16.39 43.58
CA LYS A 467 -50.14 17.45 43.04
C LYS A 467 -48.89 16.87 42.39
N LEU A 468 -48.35 15.79 42.94
CA LEU A 468 -47.19 15.11 42.38
C LEU A 468 -47.59 14.28 41.15
N ASP A 469 -48.74 13.62 41.15
CA ASP A 469 -49.29 12.93 39.97
C ASP A 469 -49.52 13.91 38.82
N MET A 470 -50.06 15.10 39.12
CA MET A 470 -50.24 16.15 38.13
C MET A 470 -48.89 16.70 37.62
N ALA A 471 -47.90 16.87 38.50
CA ALA A 471 -46.55 17.33 38.11
C ALA A 471 -45.80 16.28 37.27
N ILE A 472 -45.87 15.01 37.65
CA ILE A 472 -45.28 13.88 36.91
C ILE A 472 -45.96 13.74 35.55
N SER A 473 -47.29 13.76 35.50
CA SER A 473 -48.04 13.69 34.25
C SER A 473 -47.72 14.87 33.33
N THR A 474 -47.58 16.08 33.87
CA THR A 474 -47.19 17.27 33.10
C THR A 474 -45.76 17.16 32.59
N ALA A 475 -44.83 16.67 33.41
CA ALA A 475 -43.43 16.47 33.01
C ALA A 475 -43.30 15.37 31.95
N GLN A 476 -44.04 14.26 32.07
CA GLN A 476 -44.07 13.19 31.08
C GLN A 476 -44.69 13.65 29.75
N GLN A 477 -45.76 14.44 29.79
CA GLN A 477 -46.32 15.07 28.58
C GLN A 477 -45.33 16.04 27.93
N ALA A 478 -44.61 16.84 28.73
CA ALA A 478 -43.59 17.75 28.22
C ALA A 478 -42.41 16.99 27.60
N LEU A 479 -41.95 15.90 28.23
CA LEU A 479 -40.89 15.03 27.69
C LEU A 479 -41.33 14.36 26.39
N THR A 480 -42.53 13.76 26.35
CA THR A 480 -43.09 13.16 25.13
C THR A 480 -43.19 14.20 24.01
N SER A 481 -43.70 15.40 24.32
CA SER A 481 -43.79 16.48 23.34
C SER A 481 -42.42 16.96 22.84
N ALA A 482 -41.40 16.96 23.71
CA ALA A 482 -40.03 17.32 23.33
C ALA A 482 -39.37 16.23 22.47
N GLN A 483 -39.61 14.95 22.77
CA GLN A 483 -39.15 13.81 21.97
C GLN A 483 -39.83 13.79 20.58
N ASP A 484 -41.14 14.02 20.52
CA ASP A 484 -41.89 14.14 19.26
C ASP A 484 -41.38 15.33 18.43
N ALA A 485 -41.07 16.46 19.08
CA ALA A 485 -40.48 17.62 18.42
C ALA A 485 -39.06 17.34 17.89
N LYS A 486 -38.22 16.63 18.65
CA LYS A 486 -36.89 16.19 18.20
C LYS A 486 -36.99 15.23 17.02
N ALA A 487 -37.87 14.23 17.08
CA ALA A 487 -38.11 13.28 15.99
C ALA A 487 -38.61 13.99 14.71
N SER A 488 -39.46 15.00 14.87
CA SER A 488 -39.92 15.85 13.76
C SER A 488 -38.79 16.70 13.19
N ALA A 489 -37.89 17.22 14.03
CA ALA A 489 -36.72 17.98 13.60
C ALA A 489 -35.72 17.09 12.83
N ASP A 490 -35.44 15.89 13.34
CA ASP A 490 -34.57 14.92 12.66
C ASP A 490 -35.15 14.52 11.29
N SER A 491 -36.46 14.28 11.22
CA SER A 491 -37.15 13.99 9.95
C SER A 491 -37.07 15.17 8.97
N ALA A 492 -37.06 16.40 9.48
CA ALA A 492 -36.87 17.60 8.67
C ALA A 492 -35.44 17.75 8.16
N VAL A 493 -34.43 17.34 8.95
CA VAL A 493 -33.02 17.27 8.52
C VAL A 493 -32.86 16.22 7.43
N ASP A 494 -33.35 14.99 7.64
CA ASP A 494 -33.28 13.92 6.64
C ASP A 494 -33.99 14.35 5.33
N ALA A 495 -35.13 15.07 5.41
CA ALA A 495 -35.81 15.61 4.24
C ALA A 495 -35.02 16.75 3.56
N ALA A 496 -34.30 17.57 4.32
CA ALA A 496 -33.45 18.63 3.78
C ALA A 496 -32.22 18.04 3.06
N GLU A 497 -31.57 17.03 3.64
CA GLU A 497 -30.46 16.31 3.01
C GLU A 497 -30.90 15.61 1.71
N ALA A 498 -32.08 14.97 1.71
CA ALA A 498 -32.65 14.37 0.49
C ALA A 498 -32.94 15.43 -0.59
N ALA A 499 -33.42 16.61 -0.19
CA ALA A 499 -33.64 17.73 -1.11
C ALA A 499 -32.32 18.29 -1.67
N GLU A 500 -31.27 18.37 -0.86
CA GLU A 500 -29.92 18.78 -1.29
C GLU A 500 -29.32 17.79 -2.30
N SER A 501 -29.41 16.48 -2.02
CA SER A 501 -28.97 15.43 -2.94
C SER A 501 -29.70 15.54 -4.28
N ALA A 502 -31.03 15.66 -4.26
CA ALA A 502 -31.82 15.82 -5.48
C ALA A 502 -31.47 17.10 -6.27
N ALA A 503 -31.11 18.18 -5.57
CA ALA A 503 -30.65 19.41 -6.20
C ALA A 503 -29.27 19.24 -6.86
N ASN A 504 -28.35 18.50 -6.23
CA ASN A 504 -27.04 18.19 -6.79
C ASN A 504 -27.14 17.27 -8.02
N ASP A 505 -28.00 16.25 -7.98
CA ASP A 505 -28.28 15.38 -9.13
C ASP A 505 -28.87 16.19 -10.31
N ALA A 506 -29.82 17.09 -10.01
CA ALA A 506 -30.40 17.96 -11.03
C ALA A 506 -29.37 18.94 -11.63
N LYS A 507 -28.40 19.38 -10.84
CA LYS A 507 -27.28 20.22 -11.31
C LYS A 507 -26.35 19.41 -12.22
N ALA A 508 -25.94 18.22 -11.81
CA ALA A 508 -25.09 17.34 -12.63
C ALA A 508 -25.76 17.03 -13.98
N ALA A 509 -27.05 16.68 -13.99
CA ALA A 509 -27.80 16.45 -15.22
C ALA A 509 -27.88 17.70 -16.12
N ALA A 510 -27.92 18.90 -15.54
CA ALA A 510 -27.90 20.16 -16.29
C ALA A 510 -26.50 20.45 -16.89
N ASP A 511 -25.43 20.14 -16.16
CA ASP A 511 -24.06 20.28 -16.62
C ASP A 511 -23.78 19.29 -17.77
N ASP A 512 -24.21 18.02 -17.65
CA ASP A 512 -24.13 17.02 -18.72
C ASP A 512 -24.90 17.44 -19.98
N ALA A 513 -26.12 17.96 -19.81
CA ALA A 513 -26.91 18.48 -20.92
C ALA A 513 -26.25 19.69 -21.60
N THR A 514 -25.54 20.52 -20.83
CA THR A 514 -24.77 21.67 -21.34
C THR A 514 -23.57 21.20 -22.15
N ALA A 515 -22.79 20.24 -21.63
CA ALA A 515 -21.65 19.65 -22.34
C ALA A 515 -22.08 18.99 -23.66
N ALA A 516 -23.17 18.20 -23.64
CA ALA A 516 -23.72 17.58 -24.84
C ALA A 516 -24.22 18.61 -25.87
N ALA A 517 -24.76 19.73 -25.41
CA ALA A 517 -25.19 20.85 -26.27
C ALA A 517 -24.01 21.62 -26.90
N GLU A 518 -22.90 21.75 -26.18
CA GLU A 518 -21.66 22.34 -26.69
C GLU A 518 -21.02 21.44 -27.76
N GLU A 519 -20.96 20.12 -27.53
CA GLU A 519 -20.50 19.15 -28.52
C GLU A 519 -21.39 19.12 -29.78
N ALA A 520 -22.70 19.32 -29.63
CA ALA A 520 -23.65 19.33 -30.73
C ALA A 520 -23.63 20.61 -31.60
N GLY A 521 -22.70 21.54 -31.36
CA GLY A 521 -22.51 22.72 -32.22
C GLY A 521 -23.33 23.96 -31.83
N GLY A 522 -23.71 24.07 -30.56
CA GLY A 522 -24.29 25.28 -29.97
C GLY A 522 -25.80 25.21 -29.86
N ALA A 523 -26.31 24.84 -28.68
CA ALA A 523 -27.73 24.98 -28.38
C ALA A 523 -28.17 26.45 -28.42
N SER A 524 -29.30 26.73 -29.05
CA SER A 524 -29.94 28.04 -28.97
C SER A 524 -30.24 28.38 -27.51
N THR A 525 -30.03 29.64 -27.11
CA THR A 525 -30.29 30.17 -25.76
C THR A 525 -31.66 29.76 -25.19
N THR A 526 -32.64 29.48 -26.08
CA THR A 526 -33.98 29.02 -25.73
C THR A 526 -34.02 27.62 -25.10
N MET A 527 -33.11 26.70 -25.48
CA MET A 527 -33.03 25.36 -24.88
C MET A 527 -32.43 25.39 -23.48
N VAL A 528 -31.40 26.22 -23.25
CA VAL A 528 -30.80 26.41 -21.93
C VAL A 528 -31.81 27.06 -20.97
N VAL A 529 -32.58 28.05 -21.44
CA VAL A 529 -33.65 28.66 -20.64
C VAL A 529 -34.77 27.66 -20.33
N ALA A 530 -35.11 26.78 -21.28
CA ALA A 530 -36.11 25.74 -21.05
C ALA A 530 -35.65 24.70 -20.01
N SER A 531 -34.37 24.27 -20.03
CA SER A 531 -33.85 23.34 -19.03
C SER A 531 -33.83 23.99 -17.63
N MET A 532 -33.38 25.24 -17.52
CA MET A 532 -33.40 25.97 -16.25
C MET A 532 -34.81 26.12 -15.67
N ILE A 533 -35.81 26.40 -16.52
CA ILE A 533 -37.22 26.50 -16.08
C ILE A 533 -37.72 25.14 -15.57
N ILE A 534 -37.38 24.05 -16.25
CA ILE A 534 -37.76 22.69 -15.82
C ILE A 534 -37.10 22.37 -14.46
N THR A 535 -35.81 22.66 -14.29
CA THR A 535 -35.10 22.46 -13.01
C THR A 535 -35.75 23.25 -11.88
N ILE A 536 -36.09 24.53 -12.10
CA ILE A 536 -36.79 25.35 -11.10
C ILE A 536 -38.16 24.75 -10.75
N ILE A 537 -38.92 24.28 -11.73
CA ILE A 537 -40.23 23.65 -11.50
C ILE A 537 -40.09 22.36 -10.68
N VAL A 538 -39.09 21.51 -10.99
CA VAL A 538 -38.85 20.26 -10.25
C VAL A 538 -38.47 20.54 -8.80
N VAL A 539 -37.58 21.52 -8.56
CA VAL A 539 -37.20 21.93 -7.20
C VAL A 539 -38.40 22.48 -6.44
N LEU A 540 -39.23 23.34 -7.07
CA LEU A 540 -40.43 23.90 -6.43
C LEU A 540 -41.49 22.82 -6.11
N ILE A 541 -41.66 21.83 -6.98
CA ILE A 541 -42.57 20.69 -6.74
C ILE A 541 -42.03 19.82 -5.59
N GLY A 542 -40.72 19.56 -5.52
CA GLY A 542 -40.10 18.85 -4.42
C GLY A 542 -40.30 19.55 -3.08
N VAL A 543 -40.01 20.86 -3.03
CA VAL A 543 -40.24 21.69 -1.83
C VAL A 543 -41.72 21.71 -1.42
N TYR A 544 -42.64 21.80 -2.38
CA TYR A 544 -44.09 21.74 -2.12
C TYR A 544 -44.55 20.37 -1.60
N ALA A 545 -44.02 19.26 -2.14
CA ALA A 545 -44.35 17.92 -1.68
C ALA A 545 -43.86 17.65 -0.26
N ILE A 546 -42.70 18.22 0.12
CA ILE A 546 -42.15 18.13 1.48
C ILE A 546 -42.99 18.98 2.45
N THR A 547 -43.30 20.23 2.09
CA THR A 547 -44.06 21.15 2.97
C THR A 547 -45.54 20.78 3.11
N SER A 548 -46.17 20.16 2.11
CA SER A 548 -47.58 19.72 2.18
C SER A 548 -47.82 18.45 3.01
N LYS A 549 -46.79 17.64 3.27
CA LYS A 549 -46.86 16.48 4.16
C LYS A 549 -46.70 16.81 5.65
N GLN A 550 -46.32 18.04 5.99
CA GLN A 550 -46.08 18.50 7.37
C GLN A 550 -47.24 19.35 7.95
N GLY A 551 -48.34 19.53 7.21
CA GLY A 551 -49.51 20.32 7.62
C GLY A 551 -50.68 19.51 8.14
#